data_AF-A0A7W0Y7N9-F1
#
_entry.id   AF-A0A7W0Y7N9-F1
#
_cell.length_a   1.000
_cell.length_b   1.000
_cell.length_c   1.000
_cell.angle_alpha   90.00
_cell.angle_beta   90.00
_cell.angle_gamma   90.00
#
_symmetry.space_group_name_H-M   'P 1'
#
loop_
_entity.id
_entity.type
_entity.pdbx_description
1 polymer ?
#
loop_
_entity_poly.entity_id
_entity_poly.type
_entity_poly.pdbx_seq_one_letter_code
_entity_poly.pdbx_strand_id
1 'polypeptide(L)'
;MKLVKLSVKRFQCIEAAELEFGPGLNVLYGPNDLGKSSLAWAIRAVLLLQHGSSEHAKFVSWYGGGEPRVELTLTDDEGRYWRVSKTFGAGTAGRSSLETSKDGRTFNADVSGRQVDEKLRKMLGWGLAGLGGQGAAKGLPDSFLAQVLLAEQDNVRTVLFDTSLTDDPDESGRLRLTQALGALAQDPLFKDVLDDAQGFVDRAFTPTGRKKRSAGSPFVELGDQIKELRHERAELEAKLRETGVAEDRIRELIERRDAMGRELDRGRIDLTDARHRLEVSRQHAALRAQLETHLATLRSVTALEVRIVDAGRERDELGTEVEAGGEIVRDAAAALQQCEQQRDTTAAQLDALVHADVVGEQE
;
A
#
# COMPACT_ATOMS: atom_id res chain seq x y z
N MET A 1 38.69 37.40 -22.19
CA MET A 1 37.42 38.11 -22.46
C MET A 1 36.40 37.73 -21.39
N LYS A 2 35.62 38.67 -20.84
CA LYS A 2 34.62 38.41 -19.78
C LYS A 2 33.32 39.16 -20.05
N LEU A 3 32.17 38.53 -19.80
CA LEU A 3 30.86 39.21 -19.87
C LEU A 3 30.68 40.10 -18.64
N VAL A 4 30.06 41.27 -18.81
CA VAL A 4 29.87 42.27 -17.75
C VAL A 4 28.39 42.58 -17.54
N LYS A 5 27.67 42.90 -18.62
CA LYS A 5 26.25 43.26 -18.54
C LYS A 5 25.50 42.81 -19.79
N LEU A 6 24.33 42.24 -19.63
CA LEU A 6 23.39 41.89 -20.71
C LEU A 6 22.09 42.67 -20.51
N SER A 7 21.61 43.34 -21.56
CA SER A 7 20.27 43.92 -21.62
C SER A 7 19.53 43.32 -22.81
N VAL A 8 18.35 42.77 -22.56
CA VAL A 8 17.51 42.10 -23.56
C VAL A 8 16.14 42.75 -23.56
N LYS A 9 15.61 43.09 -24.74
CA LYS A 9 14.26 43.61 -24.90
C LYS A 9 13.56 42.93 -26.08
N ARG A 10 12.31 42.54 -25.89
CA ARG A 10 11.41 41.97 -26.91
C ARG A 10 12.01 40.75 -27.61
N PHE A 11 12.59 39.83 -26.83
CA PHE A 11 13.29 38.66 -27.33
C PHE A 11 12.61 37.39 -26.81
N GLN A 12 11.93 36.65 -27.68
CA GLN A 12 11.14 35.46 -27.31
C GLN A 12 10.17 35.74 -26.15
N CYS A 13 10.29 35.04 -25.02
CA CYS A 13 9.49 35.24 -23.81
C CYS A 13 9.96 36.41 -22.93
N ILE A 14 10.96 37.18 -23.34
CA ILE A 14 11.54 38.27 -22.55
C ILE A 14 11.05 39.60 -23.11
N GLU A 15 10.18 40.30 -22.37
CA GLU A 15 9.79 41.67 -22.69
C GLU A 15 10.95 42.64 -22.44
N ALA A 16 11.53 42.59 -21.24
CA ALA A 16 12.75 43.32 -20.87
C ALA A 16 13.48 42.59 -19.72
N ALA A 17 14.80 42.48 -19.81
CA ALA A 17 15.65 41.96 -18.74
C ALA A 17 17.02 42.65 -18.75
N GLU A 18 17.58 42.88 -17.56
CA GLU A 18 18.97 43.32 -17.38
C GLU A 18 19.67 42.39 -16.39
N LEU A 19 20.88 41.97 -16.74
CA LEU A 19 21.71 41.07 -15.94
C LEU A 19 23.12 41.63 -15.85
N GLU A 20 23.68 41.62 -14.66
CA GLU A 20 25.08 41.93 -14.40
C GLU A 20 25.83 40.63 -14.07
N PHE A 21 26.98 40.43 -14.71
CA PHE A 21 27.81 39.25 -14.50
C PHE A 21 28.91 39.56 -13.50
N GLY A 22 29.04 38.71 -12.49
CA GLY A 22 30.13 38.74 -11.53
C GLY A 22 31.33 37.92 -11.98
N PRO A 23 32.47 38.05 -11.28
CA PRO A 23 33.60 37.13 -11.47
C PRO A 23 33.21 35.70 -11.06
N GLY A 24 33.83 34.70 -11.70
CA GLY A 24 33.63 33.29 -11.35
C GLY A 24 32.37 32.66 -11.98
N LEU A 25 31.77 31.71 -11.25
CA LEU A 25 30.61 30.95 -11.72
C LEU A 25 29.31 31.73 -11.49
N ASN A 26 28.68 32.16 -12.57
CA ASN A 26 27.38 32.82 -12.55
C ASN A 26 26.27 31.77 -12.75
N VAL A 27 25.35 31.64 -11.79
CA VAL A 27 24.25 30.66 -11.85
C VAL A 27 22.91 31.38 -12.03
N LEU A 28 22.27 31.16 -13.18
CA LEU A 28 20.90 31.62 -13.44
C LEU A 28 19.90 30.51 -13.10
N TYR A 29 19.15 30.69 -12.01
CA TYR A 29 18.14 29.72 -11.55
C TYR A 29 16.74 30.33 -11.56
N GLY A 30 15.72 29.48 -11.69
CA GLY A 30 14.32 29.88 -11.69
C GLY A 30 13.41 28.82 -12.32
N PRO A 31 12.08 28.94 -12.19
CA PRO A 31 11.11 28.03 -12.79
C PRO A 31 11.32 27.83 -14.29
N ASN A 32 10.84 26.71 -14.83
CA ASN A 32 10.80 26.51 -16.28
C ASN A 32 10.00 27.63 -16.95
N ASP A 33 10.32 27.92 -18.21
CA ASP A 33 9.68 28.96 -19.02
C ASP A 33 9.84 30.42 -18.54
N LEU A 34 10.69 30.67 -17.53
CA LEU A 34 11.07 32.03 -17.12
C LEU A 34 11.98 32.75 -18.14
N GLY A 35 12.38 32.09 -19.23
CA GLY A 35 13.27 32.67 -20.25
C GLY A 35 14.77 32.52 -19.99
N LYS A 36 15.18 31.62 -19.10
CA LYS A 36 16.60 31.28 -18.87
C LYS A 36 17.31 30.89 -20.18
N SER A 37 16.70 30.00 -20.94
CA SER A 37 17.22 29.56 -22.24
C SER A 37 17.17 30.69 -23.28
N SER A 38 16.15 31.55 -23.23
CA SER A 38 16.04 32.74 -24.07
C SER A 38 17.16 33.75 -23.82
N LEU A 39 17.62 33.90 -22.57
CA LEU A 39 18.79 34.72 -22.23
C LEU A 39 20.09 34.16 -22.80
N ALA A 40 20.30 32.83 -22.72
CA ALA A 40 21.45 32.18 -23.35
C ALA A 40 21.43 32.38 -24.89
N TRP A 41 20.26 32.23 -25.51
CA TRP A 41 20.07 32.54 -26.93
C TRP A 41 20.35 34.00 -27.28
N ALA A 42 19.99 34.94 -26.42
CA ALA A 42 20.30 36.36 -26.62
C ALA A 42 21.82 36.62 -26.65
N ILE A 43 22.58 36.01 -25.74
CA ILE A 43 24.05 36.09 -25.74
C ILE A 43 24.63 35.51 -27.04
N ARG A 44 24.14 34.34 -27.47
CA ARG A 44 24.62 33.71 -28.70
C ARG A 44 24.26 34.55 -29.93
N ALA A 45 23.05 35.07 -30.01
CA ALA A 45 22.59 35.91 -31.11
C ALA A 45 23.39 37.22 -31.19
N VAL A 46 23.62 37.92 -30.07
CA VAL A 46 24.34 39.19 -30.09
C VAL A 46 25.80 39.04 -30.51
N LEU A 47 26.44 37.92 -30.16
CA LEU A 47 27.83 37.65 -30.54
C LEU A 47 27.97 37.12 -31.98
N LEU A 48 27.05 36.26 -32.43
CA LEU A 48 27.26 35.45 -33.64
C LEU A 48 26.34 35.80 -34.81
N LEU A 49 25.12 36.24 -34.53
CA LEU A 49 24.10 36.45 -35.56
C LEU A 49 24.15 37.88 -36.12
N GLN A 50 24.16 38.00 -37.44
CA GLN A 50 24.03 39.30 -38.10
C GLN A 50 22.63 39.88 -37.87
N HIS A 51 22.55 41.18 -37.61
CA HIS A 51 21.30 41.90 -37.32
C HIS A 51 20.22 41.76 -38.40
N GLY A 52 20.61 41.59 -39.68
CA GLY A 52 19.69 41.43 -40.82
C GLY A 52 19.43 39.98 -41.24
N SER A 53 19.93 38.99 -40.50
CA SER A 53 19.75 37.57 -40.85
C SER A 53 18.29 37.14 -40.71
N SER A 54 17.74 36.35 -41.64
CA SER A 54 16.36 35.83 -41.56
C SER A 54 16.11 34.95 -40.34
N GLU A 55 17.15 34.37 -39.75
CA GLU A 55 17.06 33.56 -38.53
C GLU A 55 16.55 34.36 -37.31
N HIS A 56 16.56 35.70 -37.37
CA HIS A 56 15.99 36.52 -36.30
C HIS A 56 14.51 36.25 -36.04
N ALA A 57 13.78 35.70 -37.02
CA ALA A 57 12.38 35.31 -36.88
C ALA A 57 12.15 34.39 -35.67
N LYS A 58 13.14 33.55 -35.30
CA LYS A 58 13.09 32.66 -34.12
C LYS A 58 13.17 33.40 -32.78
N PHE A 59 13.58 34.67 -32.79
CA PHE A 59 13.81 35.48 -31.60
C PHE A 59 12.75 36.58 -31.41
N VAL A 60 11.77 36.67 -32.31
CA VAL A 60 10.66 37.63 -32.19
C VAL A 60 9.90 37.41 -30.89
N SER A 61 9.53 38.51 -30.23
CA SER A 61 8.78 38.51 -28.97
C SER A 61 7.44 37.77 -29.11
N TRP A 62 7.12 36.93 -28.13
CA TRP A 62 5.84 36.21 -28.07
C TRP A 62 4.66 37.13 -27.71
N TYR A 63 4.93 38.26 -27.05
CA TYR A 63 3.92 39.23 -26.63
C TYR A 63 3.54 40.23 -27.74
N GLY A 64 4.14 40.10 -28.92
CA GLY A 64 3.95 40.99 -30.06
C GLY A 64 4.68 42.33 -29.93
N GLY A 65 4.85 43.00 -31.07
CA GLY A 65 5.29 44.40 -31.15
C GLY A 65 6.80 44.62 -31.15
N GLY A 66 7.35 45.00 -32.31
CA GLY A 66 8.68 45.59 -32.47
C GLY A 66 9.86 44.61 -32.51
N GLU A 67 11.00 45.12 -32.96
CA GLU A 67 12.20 44.30 -33.20
C GLU A 67 12.92 43.87 -31.90
N PRO A 68 13.39 42.61 -31.82
CA PRO A 68 14.23 42.12 -30.74
C PRO A 68 15.51 42.93 -30.60
N ARG A 69 15.89 43.25 -29.37
CA ARG A 69 17.10 44.03 -29.06
C ARG A 69 17.92 43.32 -28.00
N VAL A 70 19.21 43.19 -28.27
CA VAL A 70 20.17 42.64 -27.32
C VAL A 70 21.38 43.55 -27.28
N GLU A 71 21.78 43.92 -26.08
CA GLU A 71 22.99 44.65 -25.79
C GLU A 71 23.84 43.85 -24.81
N LEU A 72 25.12 43.66 -25.14
CA LEU A 72 26.07 42.95 -24.31
C LEU A 72 27.32 43.78 -24.13
N THR A 73 27.68 44.02 -22.87
CA THR A 73 28.94 44.61 -22.48
C THR A 73 29.89 43.49 -22.05
N LEU A 74 31.10 43.50 -22.62
CA LEU A 74 32.17 42.57 -22.32
C LEU A 74 33.49 43.32 -22.12
N THR A 75 34.47 42.65 -21.52
CA THR A 75 35.85 43.15 -21.38
C THR A 75 36.80 42.24 -22.13
N ASP A 76 37.82 42.82 -22.76
CA ASP A 76 38.94 42.06 -23.31
C ASP A 76 40.02 41.77 -22.26
N ASP A 77 41.10 41.12 -22.67
CA ASP A 77 42.20 40.72 -21.78
C ASP A 77 43.07 41.91 -21.35
N GLU A 78 42.94 43.07 -22.03
CA GLU A 78 43.56 44.35 -21.64
C GLU A 78 42.70 45.16 -20.66
N GLY A 79 41.51 44.66 -20.31
CA GLY A 79 40.56 45.33 -19.42
C GLY A 79 39.74 46.45 -20.10
N ARG A 80 39.75 46.52 -21.43
CA ARG A 80 38.93 47.48 -22.18
C ARG A 80 37.50 46.95 -22.31
N TYR A 81 36.54 47.85 -22.15
CA TYR A 81 35.13 47.56 -22.29
C TYR A 81 34.68 47.69 -23.74
N TRP A 82 33.87 46.74 -24.16
CA TRP A 82 33.22 46.69 -25.46
C TRP A 82 31.73 46.49 -25.26
N ARG A 83 30.93 47.34 -25.90
CA ARG A 83 29.47 47.23 -25.89
C ARG A 83 28.98 46.97 -27.29
N VAL A 84 28.43 45.78 -27.49
CA VAL A 84 27.74 45.39 -28.72
C VAL A 84 26.25 45.56 -28.52
N SER A 85 25.61 46.32 -29.40
CA SER A 85 24.16 46.48 -29.42
C SER A 85 23.63 46.05 -30.78
N LYS A 86 22.68 45.10 -30.78
CA LYS A 86 22.00 44.62 -32.00
C LYS A 86 20.49 44.74 -31.85
N THR A 87 19.88 45.38 -32.83
CA THR A 87 18.44 45.28 -33.10
C THR A 87 18.27 44.36 -34.29
N PHE A 88 17.60 43.23 -34.11
CA PHE A 88 17.42 42.24 -35.15
C PHE A 88 16.15 42.54 -35.94
N GLY A 89 16.26 42.69 -37.24
CA GLY A 89 15.11 43.03 -38.09
C GLY A 89 15.52 43.15 -39.55
N ALA A 90 14.54 43.07 -40.46
CA ALA A 90 14.79 43.19 -41.89
C ALA A 90 14.96 44.67 -42.31
N GLY A 91 15.81 44.92 -43.32
CA GLY A 91 15.97 46.23 -43.93
C GLY A 91 16.46 47.31 -42.95
N THR A 92 15.72 48.42 -42.84
CA THR A 92 16.06 49.59 -42.00
C THR A 92 15.74 49.41 -40.52
N ALA A 93 15.01 48.34 -40.17
CA ALA A 93 14.64 48.00 -38.80
C ALA A 93 15.80 47.35 -38.04
N GLY A 94 16.64 46.59 -38.74
CA GLY A 94 17.84 45.96 -38.20
C GLY A 94 19.00 46.95 -38.06
N ARG A 95 19.70 46.94 -36.92
CA ARG A 95 20.88 47.78 -36.66
C ARG A 95 21.89 47.06 -35.79
N SER A 96 23.16 47.39 -35.96
CA SER A 96 24.23 46.93 -35.08
C SER A 96 25.25 48.03 -34.85
N SER A 97 25.75 48.13 -33.63
CA SER A 97 26.82 49.04 -33.24
C SER A 97 27.76 48.32 -32.28
N LEU A 98 29.04 48.65 -32.40
CA LEU A 98 30.07 48.30 -31.44
C LEU A 98 30.68 49.60 -30.92
N GLU A 99 30.77 49.69 -29.61
CA GLU A 99 31.32 50.84 -28.92
C GLU A 99 32.41 50.38 -27.95
N THR A 100 33.38 51.25 -27.68
CA THR A 100 34.48 50.97 -26.75
C THR A 100 34.53 51.98 -25.62
N SER A 101 34.93 51.51 -24.44
CA SER A 101 35.14 52.32 -23.26
C SER A 101 36.39 51.87 -22.50
N LYS A 102 37.08 52.82 -21.85
CA LYS A 102 38.20 52.52 -20.94
C LYS A 102 37.75 52.34 -19.49
N ASP A 103 36.60 52.89 -19.12
CA ASP A 103 36.10 52.97 -17.75
C ASP A 103 34.77 52.25 -17.54
N GLY A 104 34.19 51.69 -18.60
CA GLY A 104 32.88 51.04 -18.60
C GLY A 104 31.70 51.99 -18.44
N ARG A 105 31.93 53.32 -18.47
CA ARG A 105 30.90 54.35 -18.26
C ARG A 105 30.69 55.18 -19.51
N THR A 106 31.77 55.66 -20.13
CA THR A 106 31.70 56.46 -21.35
C THR A 106 32.12 55.63 -22.54
N PHE A 107 31.17 55.38 -23.43
CA PHE A 107 31.37 54.58 -24.63
C PHE A 107 31.46 55.48 -25.85
N ASN A 108 32.44 55.19 -26.71
CA ASN A 108 32.64 55.86 -27.98
C ASN A 108 32.34 54.88 -29.12
N ALA A 109 31.66 55.36 -30.15
CA ALA A 109 31.37 54.57 -31.34
C ALA A 109 32.67 54.11 -32.01
N ASP A 110 32.75 52.81 -32.31
CA ASP A 110 33.92 52.19 -32.94
C ASP A 110 33.59 51.72 -34.36
N VAL A 111 32.63 50.81 -34.51
CA VAL A 111 32.11 50.37 -35.82
C VAL A 111 30.60 50.16 -35.79
N SER A 112 29.97 50.19 -36.96
CA SER A 112 28.52 49.95 -37.09
C SER A 112 28.18 49.07 -38.30
N GLY A 113 26.96 48.53 -38.30
CA GLY A 113 26.47 47.67 -39.37
C GLY A 113 27.28 46.38 -39.52
N ARG A 114 27.49 45.93 -40.75
CA ARG A 114 28.16 44.64 -41.04
C ARG A 114 29.59 44.54 -40.49
N GLN A 115 30.26 45.66 -40.23
CA GLN A 115 31.62 45.68 -39.68
C GLN A 115 31.67 45.22 -38.22
N VAL A 116 30.55 45.30 -37.49
CA VAL A 116 30.43 44.83 -36.10
C VAL A 116 30.73 43.33 -36.02
N ASP A 117 30.08 42.53 -36.87
CA ASP A 117 30.23 41.08 -36.87
C ASP A 117 31.65 40.64 -37.22
N GLU A 118 32.30 41.31 -38.18
CA GLU A 118 33.69 41.05 -38.56
C GLU A 118 34.66 41.32 -37.40
N LYS A 119 34.45 42.43 -36.69
CA LYS A 119 35.27 42.81 -35.54
C LYS A 119 35.05 41.87 -34.36
N LEU A 120 33.81 41.48 -34.09
CA LEU A 120 33.49 40.49 -33.06
C LEU A 120 34.15 39.14 -33.34
N ARG A 121 34.10 38.64 -34.58
CA ARG A 121 34.76 37.37 -34.95
C ARG A 121 36.26 37.40 -34.68
N LYS A 122 36.93 38.50 -35.07
CA LYS A 122 38.37 38.69 -34.80
C LYS A 122 38.69 38.76 -33.31
N MET A 123 37.87 39.49 -32.54
CA MET A 123 38.05 39.66 -31.09
C MET A 123 37.82 38.34 -30.33
N LEU A 124 36.82 37.55 -30.75
CA LEU A 124 36.51 36.25 -30.16
C LEU A 124 37.52 35.18 -30.58
N GLY A 125 37.98 35.17 -31.83
CA GLY A 125 38.95 34.18 -32.33
C GLY A 125 38.44 32.75 -32.14
N TRP A 126 37.16 32.52 -32.44
CA TRP A 126 36.48 31.23 -32.23
C TRP A 126 36.50 30.33 -33.46
N GLY A 127 37.33 30.61 -34.47
CA GLY A 127 37.39 29.79 -35.69
C GLY A 127 36.16 29.92 -36.60
N LEU A 128 35.45 31.05 -36.52
CA LEU A 128 34.26 31.30 -37.34
C LEU A 128 34.66 31.73 -38.75
N ALA A 129 33.96 31.23 -39.78
CA ALA A 129 34.19 31.62 -41.16
C ALA A 129 34.06 33.14 -41.36
N GLY A 130 34.77 33.71 -42.35
CA GLY A 130 34.63 35.12 -42.73
C GLY A 130 33.23 35.47 -43.26
N LEU A 131 32.87 36.76 -43.21
CA LEU A 131 31.59 37.24 -43.76
C LEU A 131 31.62 37.20 -45.30
N GLY A 132 30.81 36.32 -45.92
CA GLY A 132 30.58 36.33 -47.37
C GLY A 132 31.51 35.48 -48.25
N GLY A 133 32.32 34.59 -47.67
CA GLY A 133 33.10 33.60 -48.42
C GLY A 133 32.26 32.39 -48.89
N GLN A 134 32.75 31.63 -49.87
CA GLN A 134 32.20 30.30 -50.18
C GLN A 134 32.30 29.43 -48.91
N GLY A 135 31.15 29.01 -48.36
CA GLY A 135 31.06 28.30 -47.08
C GLY A 135 30.58 29.15 -45.90
N ALA A 136 30.31 30.45 -46.09
CA ALA A 136 29.68 31.27 -45.05
C ALA A 136 28.28 30.70 -44.71
N ALA A 137 28.14 30.14 -43.51
CA ALA A 137 26.90 29.56 -43.02
C ALA A 137 25.76 30.60 -43.13
N LYS A 138 24.65 30.18 -43.76
CA LYS A 138 23.41 30.94 -43.76
C LYS A 138 22.77 30.75 -42.38
N GLY A 139 22.88 31.76 -41.52
CA GLY A 139 22.26 31.75 -40.20
C GLY A 139 23.25 32.00 -39.07
N LEU A 140 23.08 31.29 -37.95
CA LEU A 140 24.07 31.31 -36.89
C LEU A 140 25.34 30.61 -37.40
N PRO A 141 26.51 31.28 -37.40
CA PRO A 141 27.75 30.62 -37.74
C PRO A 141 28.15 29.66 -36.60
N ASP A 142 28.59 28.48 -36.99
CA ASP A 142 29.00 27.44 -36.06
C ASP A 142 30.50 27.15 -36.22
N SER A 143 31.14 26.91 -35.08
CA SER A 143 32.49 26.39 -34.93
C SER A 143 32.55 25.60 -33.62
N PHE A 144 33.58 24.79 -33.43
CA PHE A 144 33.77 24.00 -32.23
C PHE A 144 33.68 24.86 -30.96
N LEU A 145 34.44 25.96 -30.90
CA LEU A 145 34.43 26.83 -29.72
C LEU A 145 33.10 27.57 -29.52
N ALA A 146 32.42 27.98 -30.59
CA ALA A 146 31.11 28.61 -30.46
C ALA A 146 30.08 27.64 -29.86
N GLN A 147 30.12 26.36 -30.24
CA GLN A 147 29.20 25.36 -29.72
C GLN A 147 29.56 24.92 -28.29
N VAL A 148 30.84 24.73 -27.97
CA VAL A 148 31.26 24.31 -26.62
C VAL A 148 31.01 25.41 -25.59
N LEU A 149 31.31 26.67 -25.94
CA LEU A 149 31.17 27.79 -25.00
C LEU A 149 29.73 28.30 -24.87
N LEU A 150 28.91 28.12 -25.92
CA LEU A 150 27.52 28.58 -25.98
C LEU A 150 26.57 27.44 -26.40
N ALA A 151 26.71 26.29 -25.77
CA ALA A 151 25.96 25.07 -26.10
C ALA A 151 24.44 25.24 -25.95
N GLU A 152 23.69 24.63 -26.87
CA GLU A 152 22.24 24.47 -26.73
C GLU A 152 21.94 23.35 -25.73
N GLN A 153 20.86 23.50 -24.95
CA GLN A 153 20.54 22.59 -23.83
C GLN A 153 20.30 21.13 -24.26
N ASP A 154 20.05 20.89 -25.55
CA ASP A 154 19.76 19.58 -26.15
C ASP A 154 20.89 19.02 -27.02
N ASN A 155 21.97 19.78 -27.25
CA ASN A 155 22.94 19.46 -28.30
C ASN A 155 24.27 18.86 -27.79
N VAL A 156 24.31 18.33 -26.57
CA VAL A 156 25.53 17.80 -25.92
C VAL A 156 26.18 16.70 -26.77
N ARG A 157 25.38 15.86 -27.43
CA ARG A 157 25.88 14.75 -28.25
C ARG A 157 26.68 15.25 -29.46
N THR A 158 26.13 16.22 -30.19
CA THR A 158 26.78 16.81 -31.36
C THR A 158 28.07 17.51 -30.98
N VAL A 159 28.08 18.22 -29.85
CA VAL A 159 29.29 18.88 -29.33
C VAL A 159 30.39 17.86 -28.98
N LEU A 160 30.03 16.72 -28.38
CA LEU A 160 30.99 15.72 -27.91
C LEU A 160 31.49 14.76 -28.99
N PHE A 161 30.69 14.47 -30.02
CA PHE A 161 31.01 13.40 -30.97
C PHE A 161 31.07 13.85 -32.43
N ASP A 162 30.31 14.87 -32.81
CA ASP A 162 30.13 15.23 -34.22
C ASP A 162 30.88 16.53 -34.59
N THR A 163 31.33 17.29 -33.59
CA THR A 163 32.03 18.56 -33.80
C THR A 163 33.51 18.39 -33.49
N SER A 164 34.36 18.73 -34.46
CA SER A 164 35.80 18.67 -34.32
C SER A 164 36.44 20.02 -34.54
N LEU A 165 37.42 20.37 -33.69
CA LEU A 165 38.25 21.55 -33.86
C LEU A 165 39.07 21.52 -35.16
N THR A 166 39.32 20.33 -35.73
CA THR A 166 40.05 20.20 -37.01
C THR A 166 39.25 20.68 -38.21
N ASP A 167 37.92 20.68 -38.08
CA ASP A 167 37.00 20.93 -39.18
C ASP A 167 36.49 22.38 -39.15
N ASP A 168 36.98 23.19 -38.19
CA ASP A 168 36.66 24.62 -38.09
C ASP A 168 37.16 25.36 -39.34
N PRO A 169 36.35 26.28 -39.89
CA PRO A 169 36.68 26.99 -41.13
C PRO A 169 37.83 28.00 -41.00
N ASP A 170 38.23 28.34 -39.77
CA ASP A 170 39.31 29.28 -39.48
C ASP A 170 40.16 28.79 -38.30
N GLU A 171 41.48 28.93 -38.42
CA GLU A 171 42.42 28.38 -37.43
C GLU A 171 42.47 29.16 -36.11
N SER A 172 41.83 30.33 -36.01
CA SER A 172 41.87 31.17 -34.80
C SER A 172 41.38 30.43 -33.57
N GLY A 173 40.36 29.57 -33.70
CA GLY A 173 39.84 28.78 -32.60
C GLY A 173 40.90 27.80 -32.05
N ARG A 174 41.58 27.08 -32.96
CA ARG A 174 42.66 26.15 -32.60
C ARG A 174 43.84 26.88 -31.97
N LEU A 175 44.25 28.01 -32.53
CA LEU A 175 45.34 28.82 -31.99
C LEU A 175 45.00 29.35 -30.59
N ARG A 176 43.78 29.86 -30.39
CA ARG A 176 43.31 30.36 -29.10
C ARG A 176 43.28 29.25 -28.05
N LEU A 177 42.77 28.07 -28.40
CA LEU A 177 42.76 26.93 -27.49
C LEU A 177 44.18 26.48 -27.16
N THR A 178 45.07 26.42 -28.16
CA THR A 178 46.48 26.04 -27.95
C THR A 178 47.19 27.03 -27.02
N GLN A 179 46.96 28.32 -27.19
CA GLN A 179 47.51 29.36 -26.30
C GLN A 179 46.95 29.24 -24.88
N ALA A 180 45.63 29.03 -24.74
CA ALA A 180 44.99 28.85 -23.44
C ALA A 180 45.49 27.59 -22.74
N LEU A 181 45.57 26.46 -23.44
CA LEU A 181 46.13 25.21 -22.91
C LEU A 181 47.61 25.34 -22.58
N GLY A 182 48.38 26.07 -23.40
CA GLY A 182 49.79 26.36 -23.13
C GLY A 182 49.98 27.18 -21.85
N ALA A 183 49.14 28.19 -21.63
CA ALA A 183 49.15 28.96 -20.38
C ALA A 183 48.72 28.11 -19.18
N LEU A 184 47.69 27.27 -19.36
CA LEU A 184 47.16 26.40 -18.32
C LEU A 184 48.12 25.25 -17.96
N ALA A 185 48.91 24.76 -18.92
CA ALA A 185 49.94 23.75 -18.68
C ALA A 185 51.10 24.28 -17.80
N GLN A 186 51.23 25.59 -17.64
CA GLN A 186 52.17 26.20 -16.70
C GLN A 186 51.58 26.37 -15.29
N ASP A 187 50.28 26.13 -15.10
CA ASP A 187 49.62 26.18 -13.80
C ASP A 187 49.85 24.86 -13.04
N PRO A 188 50.54 24.87 -11.88
CA PRO A 188 50.75 23.67 -11.08
C PRO A 188 49.45 22.96 -10.71
N LEU A 189 48.39 23.71 -10.38
CA LEU A 189 47.11 23.12 -9.99
C LEU A 189 46.47 22.36 -11.15
N PHE A 190 46.56 22.91 -12.37
CA PHE A 190 46.02 22.23 -13.54
C PHE A 190 46.78 20.94 -13.84
N LYS A 191 48.11 20.97 -13.69
CA LYS A 191 48.93 19.77 -13.86
C LYS A 191 48.54 18.70 -12.84
N ASP A 192 48.39 19.06 -11.57
CA ASP A 192 47.98 18.12 -10.51
C ASP A 192 46.62 17.49 -10.83
N VAL A 193 45.63 18.29 -11.27
CA VAL A 193 44.30 17.80 -11.67
C VAL A 193 44.38 16.89 -12.90
N LEU A 194 45.22 17.22 -13.89
CA LEU A 194 45.39 16.41 -15.09
C LEU A 194 46.07 15.07 -14.77
N ASP A 195 47.10 15.10 -13.92
CA ASP A 195 47.83 13.92 -13.45
C ASP A 195 46.90 13.00 -12.62
N ASP A 196 46.06 13.58 -11.77
CA ASP A 196 45.02 12.84 -11.03
C ASP A 196 44.01 12.18 -11.99
N ALA A 197 43.47 12.96 -12.93
CA ALA A 197 42.52 12.46 -13.92
C ALA A 197 43.13 11.35 -14.79
N GLN A 198 44.37 11.53 -15.24
CA GLN A 198 45.11 10.52 -15.99
C GLN A 198 45.36 9.28 -15.12
N GLY A 199 45.66 9.44 -13.82
CA GLY A 199 45.78 8.33 -12.88
C GLY A 199 44.50 7.52 -12.70
N PHE A 200 43.32 8.14 -12.79
CA PHE A 200 42.05 7.41 -12.86
C PHE A 200 41.90 6.65 -14.18
N VAL A 201 42.23 7.28 -15.31
CA VAL A 201 42.19 6.64 -16.63
C VAL A 201 43.14 5.45 -16.67
N ASP A 202 44.37 5.60 -16.19
CA ASP A 202 45.38 4.55 -16.19
C ASP A 202 45.01 3.39 -15.28
N ARG A 203 44.30 3.62 -14.17
CA ARG A 203 43.77 2.51 -13.35
C ARG A 203 42.66 1.73 -14.08
N ALA A 204 41.82 2.41 -14.84
CA ALA A 204 40.68 1.82 -15.52
C ALA A 204 41.01 1.22 -16.91
N PHE A 205 41.96 1.82 -17.64
CA PHE A 205 42.21 1.55 -19.06
C PHE A 205 43.69 1.24 -19.33
N THR A 206 43.91 0.45 -20.38
CA THR A 206 45.23 0.20 -20.96
C THR A 206 45.68 1.41 -21.79
N PRO A 207 46.97 1.53 -22.12
CA PRO A 207 47.46 2.62 -22.98
C PRO A 207 46.78 2.70 -24.36
N THR A 208 46.16 1.61 -24.82
CA THR A 208 45.40 1.56 -26.08
C THR A 208 43.92 1.89 -25.90
N GLY A 209 43.50 2.37 -24.73
CA GLY A 209 42.11 2.73 -24.41
C GLY A 209 41.18 1.56 -24.10
N ARG A 210 41.68 0.31 -24.09
CA ARG A 210 40.86 -0.86 -23.71
C ARG A 210 40.73 -0.98 -22.20
N LYS A 211 39.56 -1.41 -21.70
CA LYS A 211 39.32 -1.65 -20.26
C LYS A 211 40.33 -2.65 -19.69
N LYS A 212 40.96 -2.31 -18.56
CA LYS A 212 41.83 -3.23 -17.84
C LYS A 212 41.02 -4.38 -17.23
N ARG A 213 41.62 -5.57 -17.24
CA ARG A 213 41.04 -6.83 -16.70
C ARG A 213 41.89 -7.42 -15.58
N SER A 214 42.90 -6.69 -15.10
CA SER A 214 43.76 -7.12 -13.99
C SER A 214 43.06 -6.92 -12.65
N ALA A 215 43.43 -7.74 -11.66
CA ALA A 215 43.06 -7.52 -10.26
C ALA A 215 43.56 -6.13 -9.83
N GLY A 216 42.66 -5.27 -9.35
CA GLY A 216 42.91 -3.85 -9.08
C GLY A 216 42.39 -2.86 -10.13
N SER A 217 41.79 -3.35 -11.22
CA SER A 217 41.00 -2.46 -12.10
C SER A 217 39.62 -2.24 -11.50
N PRO A 218 39.10 -0.99 -11.50
CA PRO A 218 37.74 -0.70 -11.04
C PRO A 218 36.66 -1.56 -11.69
N PHE A 219 36.84 -1.96 -12.96
CA PHE A 219 35.88 -2.80 -13.66
C PHE A 219 35.82 -4.24 -13.12
N VAL A 220 36.95 -4.78 -12.68
CA VAL A 220 37.03 -6.13 -12.10
C VAL A 220 36.49 -6.10 -10.68
N GLU A 221 36.90 -5.12 -9.87
CA GLU A 221 36.42 -4.93 -8.50
C GLU A 221 34.89 -4.76 -8.44
N LEU A 222 34.34 -3.85 -9.26
CA LEU A 222 32.89 -3.68 -9.38
C LEU A 222 32.22 -4.93 -9.93
N GLY A 223 32.88 -5.64 -10.85
CA GLY A 223 32.37 -6.90 -11.39
C GLY A 223 32.25 -7.98 -10.33
N ASP A 224 33.22 -8.07 -9.42
CA ASP A 224 33.23 -9.04 -8.33
C ASP A 224 32.26 -8.65 -7.22
N GLN A 225 32.14 -7.36 -6.87
CA GLN A 225 31.09 -6.85 -5.99
C GLN A 225 29.69 -7.16 -6.53
N ILE A 226 29.46 -6.98 -7.84
CA ILE A 226 28.17 -7.33 -8.46
C ILE A 226 27.90 -8.84 -8.35
N LYS A 227 28.91 -9.70 -8.50
CA LYS A 227 28.73 -11.16 -8.32
C LYS A 227 28.40 -11.50 -6.88
N GLU A 228 29.09 -10.91 -5.92
CA GLU A 228 28.86 -11.12 -4.49
C GLU A 228 27.44 -10.70 -4.08
N LEU A 229 27.03 -9.48 -4.46
CA LEU A 229 25.67 -8.98 -4.21
C LEU A 229 24.59 -9.84 -4.89
N ARG A 230 24.87 -10.40 -6.08
CA ARG A 230 23.95 -11.34 -6.74
C ARG A 230 23.85 -12.66 -5.99
N HIS A 231 24.96 -13.14 -5.44
CA HIS A 231 24.97 -14.35 -4.64
C HIS A 231 24.18 -14.16 -3.34
N GLU A 232 24.45 -13.08 -2.61
CA GLU A 232 23.73 -12.71 -1.38
C GLU A 232 22.22 -12.56 -1.65
N ARG A 233 21.84 -11.90 -2.75
CA ARG A 233 20.44 -11.79 -3.16
C ARG A 233 19.81 -13.17 -3.38
N ALA A 234 20.49 -14.07 -4.07
CA ALA A 234 19.97 -15.41 -4.34
C ALA A 234 19.78 -16.22 -3.03
N GLU A 235 20.69 -16.08 -2.06
CA GLU A 235 20.55 -16.68 -0.74
C GLU A 235 19.35 -16.12 0.03
N LEU A 236 19.17 -14.80 0.03
CA LEU A 236 18.03 -14.16 0.68
C LEU A 236 16.70 -14.56 0.03
N GLU A 237 16.65 -14.64 -1.30
CA GLU A 237 15.47 -15.13 -2.03
C GLU A 237 15.18 -16.62 -1.73
N ALA A 238 16.20 -17.45 -1.48
CA ALA A 238 16.01 -18.82 -1.04
C ALA A 238 15.42 -18.88 0.38
N LYS A 239 15.95 -18.10 1.32
CA LYS A 239 15.43 -17.99 2.69
C LYS A 239 13.98 -17.49 2.71
N LEU A 240 13.65 -16.48 1.89
CA LEU A 240 12.29 -15.95 1.80
C LEU A 240 11.29 -17.02 1.33
N ARG A 241 11.69 -17.86 0.35
CA ARG A 241 10.86 -18.98 -0.12
C ARG A 241 10.66 -20.03 0.97
N GLU A 242 11.71 -20.36 1.72
CA GLU A 242 11.61 -21.30 2.84
C GLU A 242 10.66 -20.79 3.94
N THR A 243 10.77 -19.51 4.31
CA THR A 243 9.84 -18.87 5.26
C THR A 243 8.41 -18.84 4.73
N GLY A 244 8.20 -18.57 3.43
CA GLY A 244 6.86 -18.61 2.83
C GLY A 244 6.20 -19.98 2.91
N VAL A 245 6.96 -21.06 2.64
CA VAL A 245 6.46 -22.44 2.80
C VAL A 245 6.11 -22.74 4.27
N ALA A 246 6.92 -22.27 5.21
CA ALA A 246 6.64 -22.44 6.63
C ALA A 246 5.38 -21.68 7.07
N GLU A 247 5.17 -20.45 6.58
CA GLU A 247 3.97 -19.65 6.85
C GLU A 247 2.70 -20.33 6.31
N ASP A 248 2.74 -20.84 5.09
CA ASP A 248 1.62 -21.57 4.50
C ASP A 248 1.30 -22.84 5.30
N ARG A 249 2.33 -23.55 5.78
CA ARG A 249 2.13 -24.73 6.64
C ARG A 249 1.51 -24.36 7.99
N ILE A 250 1.92 -23.24 8.58
CA ILE A 250 1.33 -22.73 9.82
C ILE A 250 -0.15 -22.39 9.59
N ARG A 251 -0.48 -21.74 8.47
CA ARG A 251 -1.86 -21.39 8.10
C ARG A 251 -2.73 -22.64 7.99
N GLU A 252 -2.25 -23.67 7.29
CA GLU A 252 -2.96 -24.96 7.16
C GLU A 252 -3.18 -25.64 8.53
N LEU A 253 -2.18 -25.61 9.41
CA LEU A 253 -2.31 -26.19 10.76
C LEU A 253 -3.32 -25.43 11.63
N ILE A 254 -3.37 -24.10 11.51
CA ILE A 254 -4.37 -23.26 12.20
C ILE A 254 -5.78 -23.61 11.70
N GLU A 255 -5.99 -23.67 10.39
CA GLU A 255 -7.29 -24.04 9.81
C GLU A 255 -7.75 -25.43 10.26
N ARG A 256 -6.83 -26.40 10.28
CA ARG A 256 -7.10 -27.76 10.74
C ARG A 256 -7.45 -27.81 12.23
N ARG A 257 -6.73 -27.06 13.06
CA ARG A 257 -7.03 -26.92 14.49
C ARG A 257 -8.42 -26.34 14.70
N ASP A 258 -8.77 -25.29 13.95
CA ASP A 258 -10.06 -24.61 14.08
C ASP A 258 -11.22 -25.48 13.56
N ALA A 259 -10.99 -26.33 12.55
CA ALA A 259 -11.94 -27.35 12.12
C ALA A 259 -12.17 -28.40 13.22
N MET A 260 -11.09 -28.96 13.80
CA MET A 260 -11.21 -29.93 14.89
C MET A 260 -11.86 -29.32 16.14
N GLY A 261 -11.58 -28.05 16.46
CA GLY A 261 -12.24 -27.33 17.55
C GLY A 261 -13.76 -27.27 17.36
N ARG A 262 -14.22 -26.93 16.14
CA ARG A 262 -15.64 -26.91 15.80
C ARG A 262 -16.30 -28.29 15.90
N GLU A 263 -15.60 -29.35 15.51
CA GLU A 263 -16.10 -30.72 15.67
C GLU A 263 -16.20 -31.13 17.15
N LEU A 264 -15.20 -30.79 17.96
CA LEU A 264 -15.23 -31.04 19.40
C LEU A 264 -16.39 -30.31 20.09
N ASP A 265 -16.64 -29.05 19.73
CA ASP A 265 -17.75 -28.28 20.29
C ASP A 265 -19.10 -28.86 19.90
N ARG A 266 -19.27 -29.31 18.64
CA ARG A 266 -20.48 -30.06 18.23
C ARG A 266 -20.64 -31.35 19.03
N GLY A 267 -19.58 -32.15 19.17
CA GLY A 267 -19.61 -33.39 19.95
C GLY A 267 -19.94 -33.14 21.42
N ARG A 268 -19.51 -32.02 22.01
CA ARG A 268 -19.87 -31.61 23.38
C ARG A 268 -21.35 -31.27 23.50
N ILE A 269 -21.92 -30.57 22.53
CA ILE A 269 -23.36 -30.26 22.49
C ILE A 269 -24.14 -31.57 22.39
N ASP A 270 -23.80 -32.43 21.42
CA ASP A 270 -24.48 -33.71 21.21
C ASP A 270 -24.43 -34.63 22.44
N LEU A 271 -23.28 -34.68 23.12
CA LEU A 271 -23.12 -35.44 24.36
C LEU A 271 -24.00 -34.89 25.49
N THR A 272 -24.11 -33.57 25.59
CA THR A 272 -24.94 -32.91 26.60
C THR A 272 -26.43 -33.22 26.36
N ASP A 273 -26.87 -33.15 25.10
CA ASP A 273 -28.24 -33.50 24.70
C ASP A 273 -28.54 -34.98 24.89
N ALA A 274 -27.59 -35.88 24.59
CA ALA A 274 -27.73 -37.30 24.84
C ALA A 274 -27.86 -37.61 26.34
N ARG A 275 -27.06 -36.95 27.19
CA ARG A 275 -27.18 -37.05 28.65
C ARG A 275 -28.53 -36.58 29.15
N HIS A 276 -29.01 -35.44 28.65
CA HIS A 276 -30.33 -34.93 29.02
C HIS A 276 -31.45 -35.90 28.63
N ARG A 277 -31.43 -36.44 27.40
CA ARG A 277 -32.40 -37.44 26.93
C ARG A 277 -32.37 -38.71 27.78
N LEU A 278 -31.20 -39.19 28.16
CA LEU A 278 -31.07 -40.36 29.02
C LEU A 278 -31.68 -40.11 30.40
N GLU A 279 -31.45 -38.93 30.97
CA GLU A 279 -32.01 -38.55 32.28
C GLU A 279 -33.54 -38.47 32.23
N VAL A 280 -34.11 -37.82 31.20
CA VAL A 280 -35.56 -37.79 30.97
C VAL A 280 -36.12 -39.21 30.81
N SER A 281 -35.44 -40.07 30.06
CA SER A 281 -35.85 -41.48 29.89
C SER A 281 -35.84 -42.26 31.21
N ARG A 282 -34.84 -42.04 32.07
CA ARG A 282 -34.78 -42.65 33.42
C ARG A 282 -35.91 -42.15 34.31
N GLN A 283 -36.20 -40.85 34.29
CA GLN A 283 -37.32 -40.28 35.04
C GLN A 283 -38.66 -40.85 34.57
N HIS A 284 -38.86 -40.97 33.25
CA HIS A 284 -40.06 -41.60 32.70
C HIS A 284 -40.17 -43.08 33.10
N ALA A 285 -39.07 -43.83 33.09
CA ALA A 285 -39.06 -45.22 33.53
C ALA A 285 -39.41 -45.35 35.03
N ALA A 286 -38.87 -44.48 35.87
CA ALA A 286 -39.18 -44.44 37.30
C ALA A 286 -40.66 -44.10 37.56
N LEU A 287 -41.20 -43.09 36.87
CA LEU A 287 -42.61 -42.72 36.95
C LEU A 287 -43.53 -43.86 36.49
N ARG A 288 -43.15 -44.57 35.42
CA ARG A 288 -43.90 -45.76 34.95
C ARG A 288 -43.91 -46.86 36.01
N ALA A 289 -42.77 -47.16 36.63
CA ALA A 289 -42.69 -48.16 37.70
C ALA A 289 -43.54 -47.78 38.93
N GLN A 290 -43.55 -46.49 39.30
CA GLN A 290 -44.43 -45.98 40.36
C GLN A 290 -45.91 -46.14 39.98
N LEU A 291 -46.27 -45.82 38.73
CA LEU A 291 -47.64 -45.96 38.25
C LEU A 291 -48.09 -47.42 38.22
N GLU A 292 -47.23 -48.35 37.80
CA GLU A 292 -47.50 -49.79 37.89
C GLU A 292 -47.71 -50.25 39.34
N THR A 293 -46.89 -49.74 40.27
CA THR A 293 -47.04 -50.02 41.71
C THR A 293 -48.40 -49.52 42.22
N HIS A 294 -48.77 -48.27 41.88
CA HIS A 294 -50.07 -47.72 42.27
C HIS A 294 -51.25 -48.49 41.66
N LEU A 295 -51.15 -48.91 40.40
CA LEU A 295 -52.15 -49.75 39.76
C LEU A 295 -52.27 -51.13 40.43
N ALA A 296 -51.15 -51.73 40.85
CA ALA A 296 -51.16 -52.98 41.61
C ALA A 296 -51.83 -52.80 42.97
N THR A 297 -51.55 -51.69 43.67
CA THR A 297 -52.24 -51.34 44.92
C THR A 297 -53.74 -51.18 44.70
N LEU A 298 -54.17 -50.44 43.66
CA LEU A 298 -55.59 -50.28 43.34
C LEU A 298 -56.26 -51.62 43.08
N ARG A 299 -55.63 -52.52 42.30
CA ARG A 299 -56.15 -53.88 42.09
C ARG A 299 -56.30 -54.66 43.39
N SER A 300 -55.35 -54.51 44.32
CA SER A 300 -55.43 -55.14 45.64
C SER A 300 -56.58 -54.59 46.49
N VAL A 301 -56.82 -53.27 46.43
CA VAL A 301 -57.95 -52.62 47.10
C VAL A 301 -59.27 -53.12 46.52
N THR A 302 -59.40 -53.17 45.19
CA THR A 302 -60.61 -53.72 44.54
C THR A 302 -60.84 -55.19 44.90
N ALA A 303 -59.77 -56.01 44.99
CA ALA A 303 -59.90 -57.39 45.44
C ALA A 303 -60.33 -57.50 46.91
N LEU A 304 -59.86 -56.59 47.78
CA LEU A 304 -60.33 -56.48 49.16
C LEU A 304 -61.80 -56.04 49.23
N GLU A 305 -62.23 -55.10 48.40
CA GLU A 305 -63.65 -54.69 48.30
C GLU A 305 -64.54 -55.89 47.95
N VAL A 306 -64.15 -56.71 46.97
CA VAL A 306 -64.88 -57.95 46.64
C VAL A 306 -64.95 -58.90 47.84
N ARG A 307 -63.81 -59.12 48.54
CA ARG A 307 -63.80 -59.95 49.76
C ARG A 307 -64.67 -59.41 50.87
N ILE A 308 -64.73 -58.09 51.05
CA ILE A 308 -65.61 -57.45 52.04
C ILE A 308 -67.07 -57.70 51.68
N VAL A 309 -67.43 -57.60 50.40
CA VAL A 309 -68.79 -57.91 49.92
C VAL A 309 -69.13 -59.38 50.16
N ASP A 310 -68.22 -60.31 49.82
CA ASP A 310 -68.44 -61.73 50.01
C ASP A 310 -68.52 -62.11 51.49
N ALA A 311 -67.63 -61.58 52.33
CA ALA A 311 -67.70 -61.76 53.79
C ALA A 311 -68.98 -61.12 54.37
N GLY A 312 -69.47 -60.03 53.78
CA GLY A 312 -70.76 -59.43 54.10
C GLY A 312 -71.93 -60.39 53.82
N ARG A 313 -71.92 -61.06 52.65
CA ARG A 313 -72.92 -62.09 52.31
C ARG A 313 -72.85 -63.28 53.26
N GLU A 314 -71.65 -63.79 53.54
CA GLU A 314 -71.45 -64.93 54.46
C GLU A 314 -71.94 -64.57 55.88
N ARG A 315 -71.68 -63.35 56.34
CA ARG A 315 -72.22 -62.84 57.60
C ARG A 315 -73.76 -62.77 57.58
N ASP A 316 -74.36 -62.32 56.49
CA ASP A 316 -75.81 -62.23 56.36
C ASP A 316 -76.44 -63.64 56.31
N GLU A 317 -75.83 -64.60 55.61
CA GLU A 317 -76.21 -66.02 55.60
C GLU A 317 -76.13 -66.64 57.00
N LEU A 318 -75.00 -66.49 57.70
CA LEU A 318 -74.86 -66.92 59.09
C LEU A 318 -75.88 -66.22 60.00
N GLY A 319 -76.19 -64.96 59.74
CA GLY A 319 -77.26 -64.23 60.42
C GLY A 319 -78.62 -64.92 60.25
N THR A 320 -78.97 -65.33 59.04
CA THR A 320 -80.21 -66.08 58.78
C THR A 320 -80.21 -67.46 59.42
N GLU A 321 -79.07 -68.17 59.47
CA GLU A 321 -78.96 -69.46 60.18
C GLU A 321 -79.14 -69.30 61.69
N VAL A 322 -78.57 -68.24 62.27
CA VAL A 322 -78.75 -67.92 63.70
C VAL A 322 -80.19 -67.54 64.00
N GLU A 323 -80.87 -66.79 63.13
CA GLU A 323 -82.29 -66.47 63.27
C GLU A 323 -83.16 -67.72 63.19
N ALA A 324 -82.92 -68.60 62.20
CA ALA A 324 -83.63 -69.88 62.06
C ALA A 324 -83.36 -70.82 63.25
N GLY A 325 -82.11 -70.91 63.71
CA GLY A 325 -81.76 -71.62 64.94
C GLY A 325 -82.46 -71.02 66.17
N GLY A 326 -82.58 -69.69 66.23
CA GLY A 326 -83.32 -68.98 67.27
C GLY A 326 -84.83 -69.23 67.22
N GLU A 327 -85.40 -69.48 66.05
CA GLU A 327 -86.79 -69.94 65.90
C GLU A 327 -86.96 -71.37 66.39
N ILE A 328 -86.06 -72.30 66.02
CA ILE A 328 -86.08 -73.68 66.50
C ILE A 328 -85.97 -73.73 68.03
N VAL A 329 -85.10 -72.91 68.63
CA VAL A 329 -84.98 -72.81 70.09
C VAL A 329 -86.26 -72.25 70.72
N ARG A 330 -86.90 -71.26 70.10
CA ARG A 330 -88.20 -70.73 70.55
C ARG A 330 -89.30 -71.78 70.47
N ASP A 331 -89.38 -72.53 69.38
CA ASP A 331 -90.36 -73.60 69.19
C ASP A 331 -90.13 -74.75 70.18
N ALA A 332 -88.87 -75.12 70.41
CA ALA A 332 -88.50 -76.11 71.43
C ALA A 332 -88.85 -75.63 72.84
N ALA A 333 -88.64 -74.34 73.15
CA ALA A 333 -89.03 -73.75 74.43
C ALA A 333 -90.56 -73.73 74.61
N ALA A 334 -91.31 -73.39 73.55
CA ALA A 334 -92.78 -73.43 73.55
C ALA A 334 -93.32 -74.86 73.71
N ALA A 335 -92.70 -75.85 73.05
CA ALA A 335 -93.03 -77.26 73.21
C ALA A 335 -92.72 -77.76 74.63
N LEU A 336 -91.60 -77.35 75.21
CA LEU A 336 -91.27 -77.64 76.60
C LEU A 336 -92.33 -77.07 77.56
N GLN A 337 -92.76 -75.83 77.33
CA GLN A 337 -93.80 -75.16 78.10
C GLN A 337 -95.16 -75.88 77.95
N GLN A 338 -95.50 -76.38 76.77
CA GLN A 338 -96.70 -77.20 76.56
C GLN A 338 -96.60 -78.55 77.27
N CYS A 339 -95.45 -79.22 77.25
CA CYS A 339 -95.23 -80.45 78.01
C CYS A 339 -95.32 -80.20 79.53
N GLU A 340 -94.82 -79.08 80.03
CA GLU A 340 -94.98 -78.68 81.43
C GLU A 340 -96.45 -78.42 81.78
N GLN A 341 -97.19 -77.69 80.94
CA GLN A 341 -98.63 -77.49 81.13
C GLN A 341 -99.43 -78.81 81.08
N GLN A 342 -99.06 -79.74 80.21
CA GLN A 342 -99.67 -81.08 80.13
C GLN A 342 -99.36 -81.92 81.37
N ARG A 343 -98.12 -81.85 81.88
CA ARG A 343 -97.73 -82.49 83.14
C ARG A 343 -98.53 -81.93 84.30
N ASP A 344 -98.70 -80.62 84.37
CA ASP A 344 -99.42 -79.97 85.46
C ASP A 344 -100.94 -80.24 85.37
N THR A 345 -101.51 -80.40 84.17
CA THR A 345 -102.90 -80.86 84.00
C THR A 345 -103.09 -82.35 84.31
N THR A 346 -102.13 -83.22 83.98
CA THR A 346 -102.19 -84.63 84.39
C THR A 346 -101.98 -84.80 85.90
N ALA A 347 -101.15 -83.97 86.53
CA ALA A 347 -101.03 -83.90 87.99
C ALA A 347 -102.35 -83.46 88.64
N ALA A 348 -103.02 -82.44 88.09
CA ALA A 348 -104.34 -82.00 88.56
C ALA A 348 -105.46 -83.04 88.35
N GLN A 349 -105.40 -83.82 87.26
CA GLN A 349 -106.32 -84.95 87.03
C GLN A 349 -106.06 -86.13 87.98
N LEU A 350 -104.80 -86.36 88.38
CA LEU A 350 -104.45 -87.37 89.37
C LEU A 350 -104.94 -86.98 90.78
N ASP A 351 -104.80 -85.71 91.17
CA ASP A 351 -105.31 -85.19 92.44
C ASP A 351 -106.86 -85.23 92.50
N ALA A 352 -107.56 -85.01 91.39
CA ALA A 352 -109.01 -85.12 91.32
C ALA A 352 -109.53 -86.56 91.48
N LEU A 353 -108.74 -87.57 91.10
CA LEU A 353 -109.08 -88.99 91.30
C LEU A 353 -108.80 -89.47 92.73
N VAL A 354 -107.92 -88.79 93.48
CA VAL A 354 -107.59 -89.12 94.88
C VAL A 354 -108.57 -88.49 95.89
N HIS A 355 -109.40 -87.52 95.48
CA HIS A 355 -110.45 -86.91 96.31
C HIS A 355 -111.87 -87.46 96.08
N ALA A 356 -112.05 -88.46 95.23
CA ALA A 356 -113.35 -89.08 94.96
C ALA A 356 -113.71 -90.27 95.89
N ASP A 357 -112.87 -90.62 96.87
CA ASP A 357 -113.04 -91.85 97.69
C ASP A 357 -113.15 -91.63 99.22
N VAL A 358 -113.38 -90.40 99.72
CA VAL A 358 -113.42 -90.11 101.19
C VAL A 358 -114.55 -89.17 101.66
N VAL A 359 -115.74 -89.17 101.04
CA VAL A 359 -116.94 -88.60 101.69
C VAL A 359 -118.15 -89.52 101.50
N GLY A 360 -118.14 -90.61 102.27
CA GLY A 360 -119.34 -91.11 102.91
C GLY A 360 -119.21 -90.84 104.41
N GLU A 361 -119.92 -89.83 104.92
CA GLU A 361 -120.51 -89.77 106.27
C GLU A 361 -121.16 -88.39 106.53
N GLN A 362 -122.45 -88.46 106.91
CA GLN A 362 -123.35 -87.44 107.52
C GLN A 362 -124.34 -86.65 106.62
N GLU A 363 -125.62 -87.02 106.86
CA GLU A 363 -126.96 -86.42 106.59
C GLU A 363 -127.36 -85.95 105.18
#